data_AF-A0A5K1JYM3-F1
#
_entry.id   AF-A0A5K1JYM3-F1
#
_cell.length_a   1.000
_cell.length_b   1.000
_cell.length_c   1.000
_cell.angle_alpha   90.00
_cell.angle_beta   90.00
_cell.angle_gamma   90.00
#
_symmetry.space_group_name_H-M   'P 1'
#
loop_
_entity.id
_entity.type
_entity.pdbx_description
1 polymer ?
#
loop_
_entity_poly.entity_id
_entity_poly.type
_entity_poly.pdbx_seq_one_letter_code
_entity_poly.pdbx_strand_id
1 'polypeptide(L)'
;MSGKTPIFFIGATGFIGGAVLQAILAHPKANTFEITALVRAEAKAKALESTLGIKTVIGSLQDYALLTENAENAHVVFQIADHQQNCENRGQACKYCPERPFLPWYVRAPKTTQKMD
;
A
#
# COMPACT_ATOMS: atom_id res chain seq x y z
N MET A 1 24.53 -5.09 4.05
CA MET A 1 23.68 -4.15 3.28
C MET A 1 22.56 -3.71 4.20
N SER A 2 22.63 -2.53 4.81
CA SER A 2 21.52 -2.00 5.62
C SER A 2 20.44 -1.48 4.67
N GLY A 3 19.73 -2.41 4.03
CA GLY A 3 18.68 -2.11 3.06
C GLY A 3 17.44 -1.61 3.80
N LYS A 4 16.98 -0.41 3.47
CA LYS A 4 15.66 0.03 3.93
C LYS A 4 14.62 -0.95 3.40
N THR A 5 13.61 -1.24 4.20
CA THR A 5 12.50 -2.12 3.81
C THR A 5 11.49 -1.29 3.02
N PRO A 6 11.36 -1.45 1.69
CA PRO A 6 10.32 -0.79 0.92
C PRO A 6 8.94 -1.31 1.31
N ILE A 7 8.08 -0.39 1.64
CA ILE A 7 6.69 -0.60 2.04
C ILE A 7 5.82 0.13 1.04
N PHE A 8 4.92 -0.59 0.38
CA PHE A 8 3.90 0.02 -0.46
C PHE A 8 2.62 0.22 0.36
N PHE A 9 2.13 1.45 0.40
CA PHE A 9 1.04 1.85 1.28
C PHE A 9 -0.13 2.40 0.48
N ILE A 10 -1.28 1.76 0.61
CA ILE A 10 -2.50 2.12 -0.09
C ILE A 10 -3.53 2.59 0.93
N GLY A 11 -4.10 3.77 0.69
CA GLY A 11 -5.06 4.37 1.60
C GLY A 11 -4.44 5.30 2.65
N ALA A 12 -3.22 5.82 2.44
CA ALA A 12 -2.53 6.75 3.35
C ALA A 12 -3.33 8.02 3.70
N THR A 13 -4.24 8.44 2.80
CA THR A 13 -5.07 9.65 3.00
C THR A 13 -6.41 9.36 3.68
N GLY A 14 -6.70 8.10 4.03
CA GLY A 14 -7.89 7.72 4.77
C GLY A 14 -7.71 7.94 6.27
N PHE A 15 -8.82 7.91 7.02
CA PHE A 15 -8.80 8.07 8.48
C PHE A 15 -7.94 7.00 9.16
N ILE A 16 -8.17 5.73 8.84
CA ILE A 16 -7.42 4.60 9.39
C ILE A 16 -5.98 4.60 8.83
N GLY A 17 -5.82 4.77 7.52
CA GLY A 17 -4.50 4.72 6.89
C GLY A 17 -3.57 5.83 7.36
N GLY A 18 -4.07 7.04 7.62
CA GLY A 18 -3.29 8.14 8.19
C GLY A 18 -2.82 7.85 9.61
N ALA A 19 -3.68 7.25 10.45
CA ALA A 19 -3.31 6.85 11.81
C ALA A 19 -2.24 5.75 11.81
N VAL A 20 -2.37 4.75 10.93
CA VAL A 20 -1.36 3.69 10.77
C VAL A 20 -0.04 4.27 10.28
N LEU A 21 -0.07 5.19 9.30
CA LEU A 21 1.14 5.84 8.80
C LEU A 21 1.85 6.63 9.90
N GLN A 22 1.13 7.37 10.73
CA GLN A 22 1.69 8.07 11.89
C GLN A 22 2.32 7.09 12.88
N ALA A 23 1.68 5.95 13.16
CA ALA A 23 2.23 4.94 14.04
C ALA A 23 3.53 4.32 13.49
N ILE A 24 3.64 4.10 12.17
CA ILE A 24 4.86 3.60 11.54
C ILE A 24 5.99 4.63 11.62
N LEU A 25 5.68 5.92 11.40
CA LEU A 25 6.66 7.00 11.48
C LEU A 25 7.12 7.27 12.92
N ALA A 26 6.26 7.05 13.92
CA ALA A 26 6.61 7.16 15.34
C ALA A 26 7.45 5.98 15.86
N HIS A 27 7.59 4.90 15.09
CA HIS A 27 8.30 3.71 15.52
C HIS A 27 9.83 3.97 15.57
N PRO A 28 10.58 3.45 16.57
CA PRO A 28 12.04 3.66 16.68
C PRO A 28 12.85 3.13 15.50
N LYS A 29 12.25 2.25 14.69
CA LYS A 29 12.84 1.73 13.45
C LYS A 29 12.37 2.46 12.18
N ALA A 30 11.67 3.60 12.30
CA ALA A 30 11.14 4.35 11.16
C ALA A 30 12.20 4.64 10.08
N ASN A 31 13.44 4.91 10.49
CA ASN A 31 14.57 5.16 9.59
C ASN A 31 14.95 3.97 8.70
N THR A 32 14.49 2.76 9.05
CA THR A 32 14.70 1.53 8.27
C THR A 32 13.61 1.27 7.24
N PHE A 33 12.52 2.05 7.25
CA PHE A 33 11.41 1.87 6.32
C PHE A 33 11.48 2.87 5.18
N GLU A 34 11.15 2.41 3.97
CA GLU A 34 11.00 3.26 2.79
C GLU A 34 9.55 3.17 2.31
N ILE A 35 8.74 4.15 2.70
CA ILE A 35 7.29 4.12 2.47
C ILE A 35 6.97 4.82 1.15
N THR A 36 6.26 4.11 0.28
CA THR A 36 5.70 4.62 -0.96
C THR A 36 4.18 4.57 -0.88
N ALA A 37 3.52 5.73 -0.84
CA ALA A 37 2.08 5.81 -0.69
C ALA A 37 1.36 6.06 -2.02
N LEU A 38 0.32 5.26 -2.30
CA LEU A 38 -0.57 5.49 -3.44
C LEU A 38 -1.61 6.57 -3.11
N VAL A 39 -1.66 7.60 -3.94
CA VAL A 39 -2.59 8.73 -3.81
C VAL A 39 -3.28 9.02 -5.12
N ARG A 40 -4.56 9.40 -5.07
CA ARG A 40 -5.36 9.72 -6.27
C ARG A 40 -5.22 11.16 -6.74
N ALA A 41 -4.76 12.06 -5.87
CA ALA A 41 -4.74 13.50 -6.11
C ALA A 41 -3.36 14.08 -5.83
N GLU A 42 -2.81 14.83 -6.78
CA GLU A 42 -1.48 15.44 -6.68
C GLU A 42 -1.35 16.42 -5.52
N ALA A 43 -2.42 17.15 -5.20
CA ALA A 43 -2.44 18.07 -4.06
C ALA A 43 -2.20 17.32 -2.73
N LYS A 44 -2.76 16.12 -2.59
CA LYS A 44 -2.55 15.27 -1.40
C LYS A 44 -1.17 14.62 -1.42
N ALA A 45 -0.65 14.28 -2.60
CA ALA A 45 0.71 13.78 -2.78
C ALA A 45 1.74 14.80 -2.26
N LYS A 46 1.68 16.04 -2.75
CA LYS A 46 2.58 17.13 -2.31
C LYS A 46 2.50 17.39 -0.81
N ALA A 47 1.30 17.36 -0.25
CA ALA A 47 1.11 17.53 1.20
C ALA A 47 1.82 16.42 1.99
N LEU A 48 1.66 15.15 1.59
CA LEU A 48 2.30 14.00 2.25
C LEU A 48 3.83 14.05 2.11
N GLU A 49 4.35 14.38 0.94
CA GLU A 49 5.79 14.54 0.71
C GLU A 49 6.37 15.67 1.57
N SER A 50 5.67 16.81 1.64
CA SER A 50 6.15 17.98 2.39
C SER A 50 6.04 17.82 3.90
N THR A 51 5.01 17.13 4.39
CA THR A 51 4.75 16.98 5.84
C THR A 51 5.44 15.76 6.44
N LEU A 52 5.52 14.66 5.71
CA LEU A 52 5.98 13.37 6.23
C LEU A 52 7.27 12.88 5.57
N GLY A 53 7.72 13.50 4.47
CA GLY A 53 8.95 13.10 3.77
C GLY A 53 8.90 11.70 3.14
N ILE A 54 7.71 11.16 2.91
CA ILE A 54 7.51 9.84 2.29
C ILE A 54 7.41 9.98 0.77
N LYS A 55 7.69 8.90 0.03
CA LYS A 55 7.48 8.87 -1.42
C LYS A 55 6.00 8.71 -1.72
N THR A 56 5.51 9.36 -2.78
CA THR A 56 4.14 9.17 -3.24
C THR A 56 4.09 8.78 -4.70
N VAL A 57 3.10 7.96 -5.04
CA VAL A 57 2.78 7.56 -6.41
C VAL A 57 1.35 7.99 -6.68
N ILE A 58 1.17 8.75 -7.76
CA ILE A 58 -0.16 9.19 -8.19
C ILE A 58 -0.74 8.09 -9.09
N GLY A 59 -1.89 7.55 -8.70
CA GLY A 59 -2.53 6.48 -9.46
C GLY A 59 -3.89 6.08 -8.92
N SER A 60 -4.58 5.25 -9.69
CA SER A 60 -5.86 4.67 -9.30
C SER A 60 -5.69 3.23 -8.83
N LEU A 61 -6.61 2.77 -7.98
CA LEU A 61 -6.73 1.36 -7.62
C LEU A 61 -7.17 0.45 -8.79
N GLN A 62 -7.63 1.05 -9.89
CA GLN A 62 -7.96 0.34 -11.13
C GLN A 62 -6.73 0.11 -12.02
N ASP A 63 -5.62 0.78 -11.76
CA ASP A 63 -4.38 0.59 -12.51
C ASP A 63 -3.63 -0.63 -12.00
N TYR A 64 -4.11 -1.81 -12.39
CA TYR A 64 -3.52 -3.08 -11.98
C TYR A 64 -2.04 -3.21 -12.36
N ALA A 65 -1.62 -2.62 -13.49
CA ALA A 65 -0.22 -2.61 -13.90
C ALA A 65 0.65 -1.86 -12.88
N LEU A 66 0.24 -0.64 -12.51
CA LEU A 66 0.93 0.19 -11.53
C LEU A 66 0.94 -0.46 -10.14
N LEU A 67 -0.19 -1.04 -9.73
CA LEU A 67 -0.27 -1.77 -8.46
C LEU A 67 0.66 -2.99 -8.44
N THR A 68 0.72 -3.75 -9.53
CA THR A 68 1.55 -4.95 -9.63
C THR A 68 3.03 -4.58 -9.57
N GLU A 69 3.47 -3.59 -10.33
CA GLU A 69 4.85 -3.11 -10.33
C GLU A 69 5.29 -2.62 -8.94
N ASN A 70 4.46 -1.80 -8.29
CA ASN A 70 4.77 -1.28 -6.95
C ASN A 70 4.73 -2.39 -5.89
N ALA A 71 3.84 -3.37 -6.03
CA ALA A 71 3.76 -4.52 -5.12
C ALA A 71 4.92 -5.51 -5.33
N GLU A 72 5.46 -5.63 -6.55
CA GLU A 72 6.63 -6.46 -6.85
C GLU A 72 7.92 -5.89 -6.25
N ASN A 73 8.04 -4.56 -6.26
CA ASN A 73 9.20 -3.85 -5.70
C ASN A 73 9.15 -3.71 -4.17
N ALA A 74 7.97 -3.88 -3.56
CA ALA A 74 7.79 -3.74 -2.12
C ALA A 74 7.99 -5.07 -1.37
N HIS A 75 8.54 -4.99 -0.16
CA HIS A 75 8.59 -6.14 0.75
C HIS A 75 7.27 -6.34 1.48
N VAL A 76 6.60 -5.24 1.81
CA VAL A 76 5.32 -5.24 2.54
C VAL A 76 4.34 -4.34 1.81
N VAL A 77 3.10 -4.79 1.68
CA VAL A 77 2.01 -4.02 1.07
C VAL A 77 0.90 -3.84 2.10
N PHE A 78 0.53 -2.59 2.40
CA PHE A 78 -0.61 -2.24 3.24
C PHE A 78 -1.77 -1.80 2.35
N GLN A 79 -2.86 -2.56 2.34
CA GLN A 79 -4.11 -2.22 1.66
C GLN A 79 -5.14 -1.74 2.68
N ILE A 80 -5.23 -0.42 2.89
CA ILE A 80 -6.16 0.20 3.85
C ILE A 80 -7.13 1.17 3.14
N ALA A 81 -7.18 1.11 1.80
CA ALA A 81 -8.23 1.80 1.06
C ALA A 81 -9.55 1.04 1.18
N ASP A 82 -10.62 1.78 1.46
CA ASP A 82 -11.98 1.24 1.48
C ASP A 82 -12.36 0.70 0.09
N HIS A 83 -13.02 -0.46 0.07
CA HIS A 83 -13.49 -1.17 -1.11
C HIS A 83 -14.83 -0.62 -1.65
N GLN A 84 -15.23 0.61 -1.31
CA GLN A 84 -16.24 1.34 -2.07
C GLN A 84 -15.71 1.85 -3.43
N GLN A 85 -15.02 0.97 -4.14
CA GLN A 85 -14.68 1.19 -5.53
C GLN A 85 -15.93 0.88 -6.35
N ASN A 86 -16.79 1.88 -6.45
CA ASN A 86 -17.83 2.06 -7.45
C ASN A 86 -18.15 0.79 -8.26
N CYS A 87 -19.15 0.03 -7.79
CA CYS A 87 -19.95 -0.83 -8.66
C CYS A 87 -20.78 0.07 -9.61
N GLU A 88 -20.11 0.91 -10.40
CA GLU A 88 -20.70 1.72 -11.49
C GLU A 88 -20.90 0.85 -12.72
N ASN A 89 -21.42 -0.36 -12.49
CA ASN A 89 -21.97 -1.26 -13.49
C ASN A 89 -23.04 -2.04 -12.72
N ARG A 90 -24.23 -1.46 -12.56
CA ARG A 90 -25.43 -2.08 -11.96
C ARG A 90 -25.96 -3.30 -12.77
N GLY A 91 -25.07 -4.07 -13.38
CA GLY A 91 -25.41 -5.22 -14.22
C GLY A 91 -24.26 -6.18 -14.53
N GLN A 92 -23.03 -5.96 -14.03
CA GLN A 92 -21.95 -6.95 -14.20
C GLN A 92 -21.60 -7.54 -12.85
N ALA A 93 -22.33 -8.61 -12.53
CA ALA A 93 -22.05 -9.50 -11.42
C ALA A 93 -20.54 -9.72 -11.27
N CYS A 94 -20.08 -9.60 -10.03
CA CYS A 94 -18.80 -10.09 -9.56
C CYS A 94 -18.52 -11.48 -10.15
N LYS A 95 -17.80 -11.51 -11.28
CA LYS A 95 -17.38 -12.75 -11.94
C LYS A 95 -16.07 -13.28 -11.38
N TYR A 96 -15.53 -12.67 -10.33
CA TYR A 96 -14.32 -13.19 -9.69
C TYR A 96 -14.44 -13.34 -8.18
N CYS A 97 -14.33 -14.62 -7.80
CA CYS A 97 -14.09 -15.22 -6.49
C CYS A 97 -15.32 -15.51 -5.60
N PRO A 98 -15.97 -16.69 -5.78
CA PRO A 98 -17.06 -17.15 -4.92
C PRO A 98 -16.61 -17.75 -3.57
N GLU A 99 -15.30 -17.82 -3.27
CA GLU A 99 -14.84 -18.33 -1.98
C GLU A 99 -13.61 -17.57 -1.51
N ARG A 100 -13.81 -16.53 -0.68
CA ARG A 100 -12.81 -16.21 0.36
C ARG A 100 -13.52 -15.77 1.64
N PRO A 101 -13.40 -16.52 2.74
CA PRO A 101 -13.83 -16.02 4.03
C PRO A 101 -12.98 -14.81 4.37
N PHE A 102 -13.65 -13.78 4.91
CA PHE A 102 -13.10 -12.58 5.51
C PHE A 102 -11.76 -12.83 6.22
N LEU A 103 -10.65 -12.47 5.56
CA LEU A 103 -9.34 -12.32 6.22
C LEU A 103 -8.82 -10.92 5.91
N PRO A 104 -8.92 -9.97 6.86
CA PRO A 104 -8.63 -8.55 6.63
C PRO A 104 -7.14 -8.19 6.56
N TRP A 105 -6.22 -9.17 6.53
CA TRP A 105 -4.78 -8.92 6.57
C TRP A 105 -4.03 -9.89 5.66
N TYR A 106 -3.59 -9.42 4.50
CA TYR A 106 -2.63 -10.14 3.67
C TYR A 106 -1.25 -9.52 3.85
N VAL A 107 -0.44 -10.10 4.75
CA VAL A 107 0.98 -9.79 4.87
C VAL A 107 1.74 -10.79 4.01
N ARG A 108 2.31 -10.33 2.88
CA ARG A 108 3.26 -11.16 2.11
C ARG A 108 4.57 -11.23 2.90
N ALA A 109 4.97 -12.43 3.32
CA ALA A 109 6.29 -12.64 3.93
C ALA A 109 7.41 -12.31 2.91
N PRO A 110 8.55 -11.79 3.36
CA PRO A 110 9.68 -11.50 2.47
C PRO A 110 10.17 -12.79 1.81
N LYS A 111 10.57 -12.71 0.53
CA LYS A 111 11.33 -13.77 -0.14
C LYS A 111 12.69 -13.88 0.55
N THR A 112 12.81 -14.74 1.57
CA THR A 112 14.10 -15.18 2.07
C THR A 112 14.75 -16.09 1.04
N THR A 113 15.49 -15.52 0.09
CA THR A 113 16.62 -16.24 -0.51
C THR A 113 17.76 -16.24 0.51
N GLN A 114 17.66 -17.10 1.53
CA GLN A 114 18.85 -17.59 2.20
C GLN A 114 19.42 -18.69 1.30
N LYS A 115 20.51 -18.38 0.59
CA LYS A 115 21.46 -19.43 0.22
C LYS A 115 22.10 -19.90 1.53
N MET A 116 21.83 -21.15 1.91
CA MET A 116 22.66 -21.89 2.83
C MET A 116 23.88 -22.37 2.05
N ASP A 117 25.06 -22.17 2.63
CA ASP A 117 26.34 -22.76 2.20
C ASP A 117 26.32 -24.30 2.28
#